data_AF-A0A7J4UHX0-F1
#
_entry.id   AF-A0A7J4UHX0-F1
#
_cell.length_a   1.000
_cell.length_b   1.000
_cell.length_c   1.000
_cell.angle_alpha   90.00
_cell.angle_beta   90.00
_cell.angle_gamma   90.00
#
_symmetry.space_group_name_H-M   'P 1'
#
loop_
_entity.id
_entity.type
_entity.pdbx_description
1 polymer ?
#
loop_
_entity_poly.entity_id
_entity_poly.type
_entity_poly.pdbx_seq_one_letter_code
_entity_poly.pdbx_strand_id
1 'polypeptide(L)'
;MRRDDKRGQFYLIAAIIIVISMIGFFSVLNYSKRTSFVNLYDLGEELRIESGEVLDYGFYNEFSETEIKLLLENFTESYAIYAGEGKNLYFIFGDEETIVVAGYQETTGNIVVNLGGASESDMHTFEIEGQTYDAVTYYPQGREVKVLIDGIIYPIDLKSGDYFYFVISQEIEGEKYFVEG
;
A
#
# COMPACT_ATOMS: atom_id res chain seq x y z
N MET A 1 -4.16 -14.62 75.56
CA MET A 1 -3.73 -14.77 74.15
C MET A 1 -4.95 -14.52 73.27
N ARG A 2 -5.00 -13.37 72.58
CA ARG A 2 -6.17 -12.95 71.79
C ARG A 2 -6.02 -13.48 70.36
N ARG A 3 -7.04 -14.20 69.90
CA ARG A 3 -7.01 -15.06 68.71
C ARG A 3 -7.93 -14.48 67.64
N ASP A 4 -7.75 -13.22 67.26
CA ASP A 4 -8.52 -12.57 66.20
C ASP A 4 -7.63 -11.57 65.47
N ASP A 5 -6.96 -11.99 64.38
CA ASP A 5 -6.36 -11.06 63.40
C ASP A 5 -5.93 -11.74 62.07
N LYS A 6 -6.47 -12.91 61.74
CA LYS A 6 -6.13 -13.61 60.48
C LYS A 6 -7.08 -13.31 59.32
N ARG A 7 -8.23 -12.68 59.58
CA ARG A 7 -9.24 -12.37 58.55
C ARG A 7 -8.86 -11.13 57.73
N GLY A 8 -8.32 -10.08 58.37
CA GLY A 8 -7.87 -8.87 57.68
C GLY A 8 -6.73 -9.13 56.69
N GLN A 9 -5.80 -10.02 57.04
CA GLN A 9 -4.70 -10.42 56.15
C GLN A 9 -5.18 -11.18 54.91
N PHE A 10 -6.25 -11.97 55.03
CA PHE A 10 -6.84 -12.70 53.91
C PHE A 10 -7.43 -11.74 52.85
N TYR A 11 -8.15 -10.71 53.30
CA TYR A 11 -8.68 -9.69 52.40
C TYR A 11 -7.58 -8.85 51.75
N LEU A 12 -6.49 -8.59 52.48
CA LEU A 12 -5.34 -7.84 51.96
C LEU A 12 -4.61 -8.63 50.86
N ILE A 13 -4.43 -9.94 51.04
CA ILE A 13 -3.85 -10.81 50.00
C ILE A 13 -4.77 -10.88 48.78
N ALA A 14 -6.08 -11.03 48.98
CA ALA A 14 -7.05 -11.07 47.88
C ALA A 14 -7.06 -9.76 47.07
N ALA A 15 -6.98 -8.60 47.74
CA ALA A 15 -6.92 -7.31 47.08
C ALA A 15 -5.64 -7.14 46.24
N ILE A 16 -4.49 -7.58 46.76
CA ILE A 16 -3.22 -7.54 46.01
C ILE A 16 -3.29 -8.39 44.75
N ILE A 17 -3.87 -9.60 44.84
CA ILE A 17 -4.04 -10.48 43.67
C ILE A 17 -4.89 -9.80 42.61
N ILE A 18 -6.02 -9.18 42.99
CA ILE A 18 -6.91 -8.47 42.05
C ILE A 18 -6.16 -7.31 41.38
N VAL A 19 -5.39 -6.51 42.13
CA VAL A 19 -4.62 -5.39 41.58
C VAL A 19 -3.56 -5.87 40.58
N ILE A 20 -2.82 -6.94 40.89
CA ILE A 20 -1.82 -7.52 39.98
C ILE A 20 -2.48 -8.03 38.70
N SER A 21 -3.62 -8.72 38.81
CA SER A 21 -4.38 -9.17 37.65
C SER A 21 -4.88 -8.00 36.81
N MET A 22 -5.39 -6.94 37.42
CA MET A 22 -5.85 -5.74 36.70
C MET A 22 -4.71 -5.05 35.95
N ILE A 23 -3.52 -4.93 36.56
CA ILE A 23 -2.34 -4.38 35.87
C ILE A 23 -1.97 -5.23 34.66
N GLY A 24 -1.99 -6.56 34.79
CA GLY A 24 -1.76 -7.48 33.67
C GLY A 24 -2.76 -7.29 32.53
N PHE A 25 -4.06 -7.19 32.84
CA PHE A 25 -5.09 -6.91 31.84
C PHE A 25 -4.93 -5.54 31.18
N PHE A 26 -4.61 -4.49 31.95
CA PHE A 26 -4.38 -3.16 31.38
C PHE A 26 -3.15 -3.12 30.46
N SER A 27 -2.08 -3.85 30.78
CA SER A 27 -0.92 -3.98 29.90
C SER A 27 -1.26 -4.68 28.58
N VAL A 28 -2.04 -5.77 28.62
CA VAL A 28 -2.50 -6.48 27.41
C VAL A 28 -3.46 -5.63 26.58
N LEU A 29 -4.41 -4.95 27.22
CA LEU A 29 -5.36 -4.08 26.53
C LEU A 29 -4.69 -2.85 25.89
N ASN A 30 -3.63 -2.33 26.51
CA ASN A 30 -2.87 -1.23 25.93
C ASN A 30 -1.99 -1.68 24.75
N TYR A 31 -1.52 -2.93 24.77
CA TYR A 31 -0.81 -3.54 23.64
C TYR A 31 -1.74 -3.82 22.44
N SER A 32 -3.01 -4.15 22.70
CA SER A 32 -4.00 -4.51 21.67
C SER A 32 -4.57 -3.33 20.86
N LYS A 33 -4.11 -2.09 21.04
CA LYS A 33 -4.59 -0.93 20.27
C LYS A 33 -3.74 -0.67 19.02
N ARG A 34 -4.09 -1.36 17.92
CA ARG A 34 -4.07 -0.96 16.49
C ARG A 34 -3.76 -2.17 15.62
N THR A 35 -4.79 -2.90 15.23
CA THR A 35 -4.71 -3.72 14.02
C THR A 35 -4.75 -2.77 12.83
N SER A 36 -3.59 -2.48 12.20
CA SER A 36 -3.50 -1.60 11.02
C SER A 36 -4.07 -2.22 9.75
N PHE A 37 -4.47 -3.48 9.78
CA PHE A 37 -4.97 -4.24 8.63
C PHE A 37 -6.18 -3.58 7.94
N VAL A 38 -7.07 -2.95 8.72
CA VAL A 38 -8.24 -2.24 8.18
C VAL A 38 -7.82 -1.07 7.27
N ASN A 39 -6.67 -0.45 7.53
CA ASN A 39 -6.21 0.71 6.77
C ASN A 39 -5.75 0.36 5.35
N LEU A 40 -5.21 -0.85 5.09
CA LEU A 40 -4.68 -1.18 3.75
C LEU A 40 -5.80 -1.39 2.72
N TYR A 41 -6.85 -2.12 3.07
CA TYR A 41 -8.01 -2.32 2.18
C TYR A 41 -8.79 -1.03 1.98
N ASP A 42 -8.98 -0.26 3.05
CA ASP A 42 -9.63 1.04 2.97
C ASP A 42 -8.85 1.99 2.05
N LEU A 43 -7.50 1.98 2.13
CA LEU A 43 -6.64 2.80 1.27
C LEU A 43 -6.69 2.36 -0.19
N GLY A 44 -6.78 1.05 -0.47
CA GLY A 44 -6.96 0.56 -1.84
C GLY A 44 -8.32 0.94 -2.43
N GLU A 45 -9.38 0.88 -1.61
CA GLU A 45 -10.72 1.31 -2.01
C GLU A 45 -10.78 2.82 -2.27
N GLU A 46 -10.18 3.63 -1.38
CA GLU A 46 -10.05 5.08 -1.52
C GLU A 46 -9.27 5.42 -2.80
N LEU A 47 -8.11 4.80 -3.03
CA LEU A 47 -7.30 5.02 -4.23
C LEU A 47 -8.08 4.67 -5.50
N ARG A 48 -8.85 3.58 -5.50
CA ARG A 48 -9.68 3.18 -6.65
C ARG A 48 -10.77 4.20 -6.95
N ILE A 49 -11.42 4.75 -5.91
CA ILE A 49 -12.45 5.76 -6.08
C ILE A 49 -11.83 7.08 -6.55
N GLU A 50 -10.77 7.55 -5.88
CA GLU A 50 -10.14 8.83 -6.19
C GLU A 50 -9.47 8.85 -7.56
N SER A 51 -8.78 7.76 -7.95
CA SER A 51 -8.20 7.67 -9.30
C SER A 51 -9.28 7.71 -10.38
N GLY A 52 -10.45 7.09 -10.15
CA GLY A 52 -11.62 7.20 -11.02
C GLY A 52 -12.12 8.64 -11.15
N GLU A 53 -12.28 9.36 -10.04
CA GLU A 53 -12.72 10.77 -10.05
C GLU A 53 -11.69 11.69 -10.73
N VAL A 54 -10.39 11.41 -10.57
CA VAL A 54 -9.31 12.14 -11.24
C VAL A 54 -9.36 11.93 -12.75
N LEU A 55 -9.58 10.69 -13.20
CA LEU A 55 -9.77 10.37 -14.61
C LEU A 55 -11.03 11.01 -15.18
N ASP A 56 -12.15 10.91 -14.48
CA ASP A 56 -13.42 11.54 -14.87
C ASP A 56 -13.29 13.05 -15.00
N TYR A 57 -12.56 13.69 -14.08
CA TYR A 57 -12.22 15.11 -14.18
C TYR A 57 -11.39 15.39 -15.44
N GLY A 58 -10.37 14.59 -15.73
CA GLY A 58 -9.57 14.72 -16.95
C GLY A 58 -10.41 14.63 -18.23
N PHE A 59 -11.25 13.61 -18.33
CA PHE A 59 -12.11 13.40 -19.50
C PHE A 59 -13.19 14.47 -19.65
N TYR A 60 -13.84 14.86 -18.55
CA TYR A 60 -14.86 15.89 -18.57
C TYR A 60 -14.33 17.25 -19.06
N ASN A 61 -13.07 17.54 -18.76
CA ASN A 61 -12.40 18.77 -19.21
C ASN A 61 -11.70 18.62 -20.57
N GLU A 62 -11.90 17.50 -21.29
CA GLU A 62 -11.30 17.21 -22.60
C GLU A 62 -9.77 17.33 -22.60
N PHE A 63 -9.12 16.95 -21.49
CA PHE A 63 -7.67 16.94 -21.38
C PHE A 63 -7.07 16.01 -22.42
N SER A 64 -5.97 16.45 -23.04
CA SER A 64 -5.14 15.60 -23.89
C SER A 64 -4.50 14.47 -23.08
N GLU A 65 -4.05 13.41 -23.76
CA GLU A 65 -3.34 12.29 -23.11
C GLU A 65 -2.13 12.76 -22.28
N THR A 66 -1.42 13.78 -22.76
CA THR A 66 -0.30 14.39 -22.02
C THR A 66 -0.76 15.09 -20.74
N GLU A 67 -1.92 15.77 -20.78
CA GLU A 67 -2.50 16.43 -19.61
C GLU A 67 -3.07 15.42 -18.61
N ILE A 68 -3.71 14.34 -19.08
CA ILE A 68 -4.17 13.24 -18.23
C ILE A 68 -2.98 12.55 -17.56
N LYS A 69 -1.90 12.27 -18.30
CA LYS A 69 -0.66 11.73 -17.75
C LYS A 69 -0.11 12.62 -16.63
N LEU A 70 0.01 13.93 -16.87
CA LEU A 70 0.50 14.87 -15.86
C LEU A 70 -0.43 14.95 -14.65
N LEU A 71 -1.74 14.88 -14.87
CA LEU A 71 -2.74 14.85 -13.80
C LEU A 71 -2.56 13.61 -12.92
N LEU A 72 -2.39 12.43 -13.52
CA LEU A 72 -2.15 11.18 -12.81
C LEU A 72 -0.80 11.18 -12.08
N GLU A 73 0.28 11.66 -12.71
CA GLU A 73 1.60 11.78 -12.06
C GLU A 73 1.53 12.64 -10.79
N ASN A 74 0.88 13.81 -10.86
CA ASN A 74 0.71 14.69 -9.70
C ASN A 74 -0.19 14.05 -8.63
N PHE A 75 -1.24 13.35 -9.05
CA PHE A 75 -2.13 12.64 -8.14
C PHE A 75 -1.38 11.52 -7.41
N THR A 76 -0.66 10.65 -8.11
CA THR A 76 0.06 9.52 -7.52
C THR A 76 1.22 9.96 -6.63
N GLU A 77 1.92 11.03 -6.99
CA GLU A 77 2.93 11.64 -6.11
C GLU A 77 2.30 12.15 -4.81
N SER A 78 1.19 12.89 -4.92
CA SER A 78 0.46 13.41 -3.75
C SER A 78 -0.12 12.27 -2.90
N TYR A 79 -0.63 11.22 -3.53
CA TYR A 79 -1.23 10.07 -2.86
C TYR A 79 -0.18 9.24 -2.13
N ALA A 80 1.02 9.06 -2.72
CA ALA A 80 2.14 8.39 -2.07
C ALA A 80 2.54 9.09 -0.76
N ILE A 81 2.53 10.42 -0.74
CA ILE A 81 2.78 11.22 0.46
C ILE A 81 1.64 11.07 1.48
N TYR A 82 0.38 11.07 1.01
CA TYR A 82 -0.81 10.95 1.86
C TYR A 82 -0.92 9.58 2.54
N ALA A 83 -0.64 8.49 1.81
CA ALA A 83 -0.73 7.11 2.30
C ALA A 83 0.15 6.85 3.55
N GLY A 84 1.22 7.65 3.71
CA GLY A 84 2.09 7.66 4.87
C GLY A 84 3.01 6.44 4.96
N GLU A 85 3.81 6.41 6.04
CA GLU A 85 4.83 5.39 6.27
C GLU A 85 4.25 3.96 6.41
N GLY A 86 5.14 2.98 6.23
CA GLY A 86 4.88 1.55 6.35
C GLY A 86 4.18 0.94 5.15
N LYS A 87 4.17 1.62 4.00
CA LYS A 87 3.49 1.16 2.77
C LYS A 87 4.38 1.41 1.56
N ASN A 88 4.39 0.46 0.65
CA ASN A 88 4.92 0.66 -0.68
C ASN A 88 3.74 0.80 -1.66
N LEU A 89 3.81 1.81 -2.51
CA LEU A 89 2.80 2.10 -3.51
C LEU A 89 3.45 2.01 -4.89
N TYR A 90 2.77 1.32 -5.79
CA TYR A 90 3.19 1.13 -7.16
C TYR A 90 2.02 1.49 -8.07
N PHE A 91 2.29 2.30 -9.09
CA PHE A 91 1.28 2.81 -10.00
C PHE A 91 1.71 2.52 -11.43
N ILE A 92 0.77 2.09 -12.24
CA ILE A 92 0.94 1.88 -13.67
C ILE A 92 -0.22 2.56 -14.38
N PHE A 93 0.08 3.50 -15.25
CA PHE A 93 -0.95 4.24 -15.98
C PHE A 93 -0.48 4.63 -17.37
N GLY A 94 -1.44 4.82 -18.29
CA GLY A 94 -1.17 5.08 -19.70
C GLY A 94 -2.00 4.19 -20.62
N ASP A 95 -1.47 3.92 -21.81
CA ASP A 95 -2.15 3.24 -22.91
C ASP A 95 -1.21 2.34 -23.74
N GLU A 96 -1.69 1.88 -24.89
CA GLU A 96 -0.95 1.02 -25.83
C GLU A 96 0.27 1.71 -26.48
N GLU A 97 0.40 3.05 -26.38
CA GLU A 97 1.53 3.80 -26.91
C GLU A 97 2.56 4.11 -25.83
N THR A 98 2.10 4.52 -24.64
CA THR A 98 2.97 4.90 -23.54
C THR A 98 2.41 4.44 -22.20
N ILE A 99 3.29 3.87 -21.36
CA ILE A 99 2.97 3.58 -19.96
C ILE A 99 3.94 4.32 -19.05
N VAL A 100 3.46 4.75 -17.90
CA VAL A 100 4.24 5.24 -16.78
C VAL A 100 4.20 4.18 -15.70
N VAL A 101 5.37 3.81 -15.20
CA VAL A 101 5.51 3.01 -14.00
C VAL A 101 6.11 3.91 -12.95
N ALA A 102 5.39 4.10 -11.85
CA ALA A 102 5.80 4.94 -10.75
C ALA A 102 5.69 4.19 -9.43
N GLY A 103 6.43 4.65 -8.43
CA GLY A 103 6.27 4.10 -7.10
C GLY A 103 6.96 4.89 -6.01
N TYR A 104 6.57 4.54 -4.80
CA TYR A 104 7.14 5.02 -3.55
C TYR A 104 7.32 3.81 -2.63
N GLN A 105 8.47 3.70 -1.99
CA GLN A 105 8.76 2.62 -1.05
C GLN A 105 9.71 3.10 0.05
N GLU A 106 9.66 2.47 1.23
CA GLU A 106 10.49 2.90 2.36
C GLU A 106 11.99 2.64 2.13
N THR A 107 12.30 1.54 1.45
CA THR A 107 13.66 1.09 1.16
C THR A 107 13.85 0.87 -0.32
N THR A 108 15.04 1.16 -0.84
CA THR A 108 15.40 0.90 -2.23
C THR A 108 15.08 -0.54 -2.64
N GLY A 109 14.59 -0.69 -3.87
CA GLY A 109 13.96 -1.89 -4.37
C GLY A 109 13.61 -1.71 -5.85
N ASN A 110 13.28 -2.83 -6.48
CA ASN A 110 13.17 -2.89 -7.93
C ASN A 110 11.80 -3.38 -8.37
N ILE A 111 11.27 -2.76 -9.42
CA ILE A 111 10.16 -3.26 -10.22
C ILE A 111 10.75 -3.81 -11.52
N VAL A 112 10.29 -4.98 -11.97
CA VAL A 112 10.64 -5.48 -13.30
C VAL A 112 9.41 -5.41 -14.21
N VAL A 113 9.55 -4.73 -15.34
CA VAL A 113 8.47 -4.47 -16.29
C VAL A 113 8.77 -5.21 -17.59
N ASN A 114 7.87 -6.09 -18.01
CA ASN A 114 7.90 -6.71 -19.33
C ASN A 114 6.90 -6.00 -20.25
N LEU A 115 7.40 -5.43 -21.34
CA LEU A 115 6.66 -4.56 -22.26
C LEU A 115 5.87 -5.32 -23.35
N GLY A 116 5.45 -6.57 -23.09
CA GLY A 116 4.62 -7.36 -24.00
C GLY A 116 5.39 -8.14 -25.07
N GLY A 117 6.71 -8.26 -24.92
CA GLY A 117 7.56 -9.07 -25.79
C GLY A 117 7.62 -10.55 -25.37
N ALA A 118 7.85 -11.43 -26.34
CA ALA A 118 7.86 -12.88 -26.14
C ALA A 118 9.12 -13.41 -25.41
N SER A 119 10.10 -12.55 -25.14
CA SER A 119 11.42 -12.92 -24.63
C SER A 119 11.70 -12.30 -23.26
N GLU A 120 12.47 -12.99 -22.43
CA GLU A 120 12.97 -12.45 -21.15
C GLU A 120 13.88 -11.22 -21.35
N SER A 121 14.36 -10.98 -22.58
CA SER A 121 15.12 -9.79 -22.95
C SER A 121 14.31 -8.49 -22.94
N ASP A 122 12.97 -8.55 -22.88
CA ASP A 122 12.09 -7.39 -22.87
C ASP A 122 11.71 -6.95 -21.44
N MET A 123 12.47 -7.44 -20.45
CA MET A 123 12.37 -7.05 -19.06
C MET A 123 13.23 -5.81 -18.77
N HIS A 124 12.58 -4.76 -18.27
CA HIS A 124 13.21 -3.55 -17.80
C HIS A 124 13.17 -3.49 -16.28
N THR A 125 14.31 -3.24 -15.65
CA THR A 125 14.37 -2.99 -14.21
C THR A 125 14.24 -1.50 -13.95
N PHE A 126 13.30 -1.14 -13.09
CA PHE A 126 13.12 0.19 -12.55
C PHE A 126 13.49 0.17 -11.07
N GLU A 127 14.54 0.89 -10.71
CA GLU A 127 14.96 1.09 -9.32
C GLU A 127 14.23 2.31 -8.77
N ILE A 128 13.53 2.12 -7.64
CA ILE A 128 12.91 3.23 -6.90
C ILE A 128 13.79 3.50 -5.70
N GLU A 129 14.22 4.75 -5.52
CA GLU A 129 15.00 5.14 -4.37
C GLU A 129 14.11 5.13 -3.11
N GLY A 130 14.67 4.75 -1.97
CA GLY A 130 13.90 4.70 -0.72
C GLY A 130 13.44 6.09 -0.30
N GLN A 131 12.17 6.21 0.12
CA GLN A 131 11.52 7.44 0.60
C GLN A 131 11.36 8.53 -0.46
N THR A 132 11.52 8.20 -1.73
CA THR A 132 11.25 9.11 -2.86
C THR A 132 10.15 8.55 -3.73
N TYR A 133 9.42 9.46 -4.38
CA TYR A 133 8.55 9.11 -5.49
C TYR A 133 9.38 9.12 -6.76
N ASP A 134 9.42 8.00 -7.45
CA ASP A 134 10.12 7.86 -8.72
C ASP A 134 9.14 7.41 -9.80
N ALA A 135 9.35 7.87 -11.03
CA ALA A 135 8.54 7.48 -12.19
C ALA A 135 9.40 7.32 -13.43
N VAL A 136 9.04 6.33 -14.26
CA VAL A 136 9.69 6.07 -15.55
C VAL A 136 8.63 5.82 -16.62
N THR A 137 8.87 6.33 -17.83
CA THR A 137 8.01 6.10 -18.99
C THR A 137 8.59 4.99 -19.87
N TYR A 138 7.74 4.04 -20.29
CA TYR A 138 8.05 2.98 -21.23
C TYR A 138 7.12 3.00 -22.45
N TYR A 139 7.53 2.29 -23.50
CA TYR A 139 6.81 2.18 -24.77
C TYR A 139 6.49 0.70 -25.02
N PRO A 140 5.28 0.24 -24.66
CA PRO A 140 4.90 -1.16 -24.80
C PRO A 140 4.92 -1.62 -26.27
N GLN A 141 5.23 -2.90 -26.48
CA GLN A 141 5.24 -3.55 -27.80
C GLN A 141 3.93 -4.29 -28.11
N GLY A 142 2.98 -4.26 -27.18
CA GLY A 142 1.69 -4.91 -27.28
C GLY A 142 0.76 -4.49 -26.15
N ARG A 143 -0.46 -5.03 -26.17
CA ARG A 143 -1.53 -4.67 -25.22
C ARG A 143 -1.30 -5.23 -23.82
N GLU A 144 -0.59 -6.35 -23.71
CA GLU A 144 -0.34 -7.00 -22.42
C GLU A 144 1.04 -6.61 -21.90
N VAL A 145 1.07 -5.98 -20.73
CA VAL A 145 2.28 -5.69 -19.96
C VAL A 145 2.27 -6.56 -18.71
N LYS A 146 3.45 -7.00 -18.26
CA LYS A 146 3.57 -7.73 -17.00
C LYS A 146 4.51 -6.98 -16.08
N VAL A 147 4.06 -6.73 -14.87
CA VAL A 147 4.86 -6.05 -13.86
C VAL A 147 5.14 -7.02 -12.72
N LEU A 148 6.42 -7.19 -12.38
CA LEU A 148 6.88 -8.02 -11.28
C LEU A 148 7.23 -7.10 -10.11
N ILE A 149 6.43 -7.19 -9.06
CA ILE A 149 6.63 -6.46 -7.79
C ILE A 149 6.74 -7.51 -6.69
N ASP A 150 7.82 -7.50 -5.93
CA ASP A 150 8.06 -8.43 -4.82
C ASP A 150 7.90 -9.92 -5.17
N GLY A 151 8.26 -10.30 -6.41
CA GLY A 151 8.14 -11.68 -6.89
C GLY A 151 6.73 -12.08 -7.38
N ILE A 152 5.76 -11.17 -7.33
CA ILE A 152 4.39 -11.37 -7.83
C ILE A 152 4.25 -10.73 -9.20
N ILE A 153 3.74 -11.48 -10.18
CA ILE A 153 3.51 -11.00 -11.55
C ILE A 153 2.07 -10.49 -11.67
N TYR A 154 1.94 -9.21 -12.02
CA TYR A 154 0.69 -8.52 -12.28
C TYR A 154 0.51 -8.34 -13.79
N PRO A 155 -0.41 -9.09 -14.44
CA PRO A 155 -0.72 -8.89 -15.85
C PRO A 155 -1.64 -7.67 -16.01
N ILE A 156 -1.24 -6.74 -16.85
CA ILE A 156 -1.96 -5.50 -17.12
C ILE A 156 -2.34 -5.51 -18.61
N ASP A 157 -3.63 -5.41 -18.90
CA ASP A 157 -4.15 -5.28 -20.26
C ASP A 157 -4.45 -3.81 -20.53
N LEU A 158 -3.66 -3.19 -21.40
CA LEU A 158 -3.74 -1.79 -21.79
C LEU A 158 -4.95 -1.55 -22.72
N LYS A 159 -6.16 -1.81 -22.23
CA LYS A 159 -7.37 -1.48 -22.97
C LYS A 159 -7.64 0.02 -22.92
N SER A 160 -8.16 0.56 -24.02
CA SER A 160 -8.74 1.90 -24.03
C SER A 160 -9.85 1.97 -22.96
N GLY A 161 -9.65 2.80 -21.93
CA GLY A 161 -10.54 2.94 -20.77
C GLY A 161 -9.91 2.54 -19.43
N ASP A 162 -8.91 1.65 -19.43
CA ASP A 162 -8.23 1.18 -18.21
C ASP A 162 -6.90 1.93 -18.04
N TYR A 163 -7.00 3.21 -17.72
CA TYR A 163 -5.85 4.13 -17.70
C TYR A 163 -5.00 4.04 -16.44
N PHE A 164 -5.43 3.31 -15.41
CA PHE A 164 -4.81 3.34 -14.09
C PHE A 164 -4.89 1.98 -13.42
N TYR A 165 -3.74 1.51 -12.92
CA TYR A 165 -3.58 0.29 -12.15
C TYR A 165 -2.67 0.60 -10.96
N PHE A 166 -2.93 -0.01 -9.82
CA PHE A 166 -2.07 0.15 -8.66
C PHE A 166 -1.85 -1.14 -7.88
N VAL A 167 -0.74 -1.17 -7.13
CA VAL A 167 -0.45 -2.18 -6.11
C VAL A 167 0.01 -1.45 -4.85
N ILE A 168 -0.65 -1.71 -3.74
CA ILE A 168 -0.24 -1.26 -2.40
C ILE A 168 0.24 -2.49 -1.65
N SER A 169 1.40 -2.39 -1.00
CA SER A 169 1.85 -3.42 -0.08
C SER A 169 2.23 -2.86 1.28
N GLN A 170 2.02 -3.66 2.32
CA GLN A 170 2.36 -3.32 3.69
C GLN A 170 2.84 -4.57 4.43
N GLU A 171 3.90 -4.43 5.23
CA GLU A 171 4.37 -5.48 6.13
C GLU A 171 3.73 -5.31 7.52
N ILE A 172 3.05 -6.36 8.01
CA ILE A 172 2.40 -6.40 9.32
C ILE A 172 2.85 -7.69 10.01
N GLU A 173 3.48 -7.56 11.18
CA GLU A 173 3.96 -8.71 11.98
C GLU A 173 4.87 -9.68 11.21
N GLY A 174 5.63 -9.18 10.22
CA GLY A 174 6.53 -9.98 9.39
C GLY A 174 5.87 -10.67 8.18
N GLU A 175 4.57 -10.43 7.97
CA GLU A 175 3.84 -10.87 6.80
C GLU A 175 3.56 -9.69 5.86
N LYS A 176 3.76 -9.89 4.56
CA LYS A 176 3.51 -8.87 3.53
C LYS A 176 2.12 -9.07 2.92
N TYR A 177 1.33 -8.01 2.95
CA TYR A 177 -0.02 -7.95 2.42
C TYR A 177 -0.05 -7.07 1.17
N PHE A 178 -0.90 -7.43 0.21
CA PHE A 178 -1.02 -6.74 -1.07
C PHE A 178 -2.50 -6.42 -1.36
N VAL A 179 -2.74 -5.24 -1.90
CA VAL A 179 -4.03 -4.80 -2.46
C VAL A 179 -3.76 -4.23 -3.84
N GLU A 180 -4.58 -4.59 -4.82
CA GLU A 180 -4.48 -4.14 -6.21
C GLU A 180 -5.83 -3.62 -6.71
N GLY A 181 -5.82 -2.82 -7.76
CA GLY A 181 -7.03 -2.29 -8.39
C GLY A 181 -6.76 -1.48 -9.63
#